data_AF-A0AAU9MW11-F1
#
_entry.id   AF-A0AAU9MW11-F1
#
_cell.length_a   1.000
_cell.length_b   1.000
_cell.length_c   1.000
_cell.angle_alpha   90.00
_cell.angle_beta   90.00
_cell.angle_gamma   90.00
#
_symmetry.space_group_name_H-M   'P 1'
#
loop_
_entity.id
_entity.type
_entity.pdbx_description
1 polymer ?
#
loop_
_entity_poly.entity_id
_entity_poly.type
_entity_poly.pdbx_seq_one_letter_code
_entity_poly.pdbx_strand_id
1 'polypeptide(L)'
;MFYTEGLPFNIARNPHYLRAFQFAVNNKIDGYVPLDYNKLRTTLLQKEKYNVHMLLDPLRSTWKEKGVTIANDGCSDPKRKPLINFMATSVARWAKNNTPLHCLAHSLNPCDAWLLEDSRRCAPHRDGEISQEKMKCFRRLFLNDDEYSKVHDEYAMFSMKSGPFEDLTSIS
;
A
#
# COMPACT_ATOMS: atom_id res chain seq x y z
N MET A 1 28.23 -1.16 -9.17
CA MET A 1 26.80 -1.53 -9.21
C MET A 1 25.96 -0.68 -8.26
N PHE A 2 26.08 -0.79 -6.93
CA PHE A 2 25.22 0.00 -6.03
C PHE A 2 25.36 1.52 -6.21
N TYR A 3 26.59 2.03 -6.11
CA TYR A 3 26.84 3.47 -6.26
C TYR A 3 26.80 3.95 -7.71
N THR A 4 27.23 3.11 -8.66
CA THR A 4 27.29 3.48 -10.08
C THR A 4 25.91 3.49 -10.75
N GLU A 5 25.01 2.57 -10.36
CA GLU A 5 23.67 2.42 -10.95
C GLU A 5 22.56 2.98 -10.04
N GLY A 6 22.92 3.60 -8.91
CA GLY A 6 21.95 4.13 -7.96
C GLY A 6 21.01 3.08 -7.36
N LEU A 7 21.49 1.85 -7.15
CA LEU A 7 20.66 0.79 -6.60
C LEU A 7 20.37 1.01 -5.11
N PRO A 8 19.12 0.84 -4.65
CA PRO A 8 18.79 0.89 -3.24
C PRO A 8 19.55 -0.15 -2.41
N PHE A 9 20.08 0.24 -1.25
CA PHE A 9 20.82 -0.66 -0.36
C PHE A 9 19.97 -1.81 0.19
N ASN A 10 18.65 -1.69 0.19
CA ASN A 10 17.74 -2.76 0.61
C ASN A 10 17.91 -4.05 -0.23
N ILE A 11 18.40 -3.94 -1.46
CA ILE A 11 18.65 -5.07 -2.36
C ILE A 11 19.68 -6.03 -1.76
N ALA A 12 20.67 -5.53 -1.01
CA ALA A 12 21.67 -6.36 -0.35
C ALA A 12 21.07 -7.31 0.70
N ARG A 13 19.87 -7.02 1.21
CA ARG A 13 19.13 -7.86 2.17
C ARG A 13 18.12 -8.78 1.49
N ASN A 14 17.95 -8.69 0.17
CA ASN A 14 17.00 -9.52 -0.56
C ASN A 14 17.50 -10.99 -0.60
N PRO A 15 16.71 -11.98 -0.14
CA PRO A 15 17.12 -13.39 -0.16
C PRO A 15 17.47 -13.91 -1.57
N HIS A 16 16.80 -13.44 -2.61
CA HIS A 16 17.11 -13.83 -4.00
C HIS A 16 18.45 -13.28 -4.46
N TYR A 17 18.79 -12.05 -4.06
CA TYR A 17 20.10 -11.46 -4.32
C TYR A 17 21.19 -12.30 -3.66
N LEU A 18 21.07 -12.59 -2.36
CA LEU A 18 22.05 -13.40 -1.63
C LEU A 18 22.19 -14.81 -2.21
N ARG A 19 21.07 -15.49 -2.50
CA ARG A 19 21.07 -16.83 -3.09
C ARG A 19 21.73 -16.86 -4.48
N ALA A 20 21.54 -15.83 -5.30
CA ALA A 20 22.17 -15.76 -6.61
C ALA A 20 23.70 -15.77 -6.51
N PHE A 21 24.27 -14.96 -5.60
CA PHE A 21 25.72 -14.95 -5.37
C PHE A 21 26.22 -16.21 -4.69
N GLN A 22 25.50 -16.75 -3.70
CA GLN A 22 25.84 -18.03 -3.08
C GLN A 22 25.86 -19.16 -4.12
N PHE A 23 24.87 -19.19 -5.02
CA PHE A 23 24.82 -20.17 -6.11
C PHE A 23 26.03 -20.02 -7.04
N ALA A 24 26.35 -18.79 -7.46
CA ALA A 24 27.48 -18.54 -8.35
C ALA A 24 28.85 -18.90 -7.72
N VAL A 25 29.00 -18.75 -6.41
CA VAL A 25 30.23 -19.15 -5.69
C VAL A 25 30.33 -20.66 -5.56
N ASN A 26 29.20 -21.33 -5.29
CA ASN A 26 29.19 -22.77 -5.02
C ASN A 26 29.13 -23.65 -6.28
N ASN A 27 28.88 -23.05 -7.46
CA ASN A 27 28.72 -23.79 -8.71
C ASN A 27 29.63 -23.21 -9.80
N LYS A 28 30.22 -24.09 -10.61
CA LYS A 28 30.97 -23.66 -11.79
C LYS A 28 29.98 -23.22 -12.88
N ILE A 29 29.96 -21.92 -13.17
CA ILE A 29 29.02 -21.30 -14.14
C ILE A 29 29.67 -21.04 -15.51
N ASP A 30 30.51 -21.97 -15.97
CA ASP A 30 31.19 -21.85 -17.26
C ASP A 30 30.19 -21.71 -18.41
N GLY A 31 30.41 -20.72 -19.29
CA GLY A 31 29.52 -20.44 -20.41
C GLY A 31 28.25 -19.67 -20.05
N TYR A 32 28.10 -19.22 -18.79
CA TYR A 32 26.99 -18.35 -18.42
C TYR A 32 27.04 -17.03 -19.19
N VAL A 33 25.95 -16.73 -19.91
CA VAL A 33 25.73 -15.45 -20.56
C VAL A 33 24.64 -14.71 -19.79
N PRO A 34 24.94 -13.53 -19.21
CA PRO A 34 23.93 -12.71 -18.56
C PRO A 34 22.75 -12.44 -19.48
N LEU A 35 21.56 -12.34 -18.89
CA LEU A 35 20.36 -11.97 -19.63
C LEU A 35 20.51 -10.56 -20.20
N ASP A 36 20.21 -10.42 -21.48
CA ASP A 36 20.18 -9.11 -22.12
C ASP A 36 19.02 -8.25 -21.62
N TYR A 37 19.14 -6.94 -21.82
CA TYR A 37 18.15 -5.95 -21.41
C TYR A 37 16.74 -6.26 -21.95
N ASN A 38 16.64 -6.72 -23.21
CA ASN A 38 15.34 -6.97 -23.83
C ASN A 38 14.67 -8.20 -23.24
N LYS A 39 15.42 -9.26 -22.92
CA LYS A 39 14.92 -10.46 -22.22
C LYS A 39 14.42 -10.13 -20.82
N LEU A 40 15.12 -9.25 -20.09
CA LEU A 40 14.65 -8.74 -18.80
C LEU A 40 13.34 -7.96 -18.95
N ARG A 41 13.31 -7.00 -19.88
CA ARG A 41 12.16 -6.11 -20.09
C ARG A 41 10.90 -6.83 -20.60
N THR A 42 11.07 -7.87 -21.41
CA THR A 42 9.94 -8.50 -22.12
C THR A 42 9.65 -9.89 -21.57
N THR A 43 10.52 -10.86 -21.82
CA THR A 43 10.29 -12.27 -21.50
C THR A 43 10.14 -12.50 -20.00
N LEU A 44 11.03 -11.95 -19.18
CA LEU A 44 10.93 -12.12 -17.73
C LEU A 44 9.74 -11.37 -17.14
N LEU A 45 9.45 -10.17 -17.65
CA LEU A 45 8.25 -9.43 -17.23
C LEU A 45 6.96 -10.21 -17.53
N GLN A 46 6.87 -10.85 -18.71
CA GLN A 46 5.72 -11.68 -19.07
C GLN A 46 5.59 -12.90 -18.16
N LYS A 47 6.71 -13.58 -17.85
CA LYS A 47 6.72 -14.70 -16.92
C LYS A 47 6.28 -14.28 -15.52
N GLU A 48 6.77 -13.14 -15.02
CA GLU A 48 6.38 -12.63 -13.71
C GLU A 48 4.92 -12.21 -13.69
N LYS A 49 4.42 -11.57 -14.75
CA LYS A 49 3.00 -11.25 -14.91
C LYS A 49 2.14 -12.51 -14.84
N TYR A 50 2.55 -13.59 -15.52
CA TYR A 50 1.84 -14.86 -15.48
C TYR A 50 1.89 -15.49 -14.09
N ASN A 51 3.05 -15.47 -13.42
CA ASN A 51 3.20 -15.95 -12.05
C ASN A 51 2.27 -15.21 -11.08
N VAL A 52 2.26 -13.88 -11.13
CA VAL A 52 1.34 -13.04 -10.34
C VAL A 52 -0.11 -13.37 -10.65
N HIS A 53 -0.46 -13.58 -11.93
CA HIS A 53 -1.83 -13.96 -12.32
C HIS A 53 -2.24 -15.27 -11.64
N MET A 54 -1.41 -16.31 -11.76
CA MET A 54 -1.66 -17.63 -11.17
C MET A 54 -1.80 -17.56 -9.64
N LEU A 55 -0.96 -16.76 -8.96
CA LEU A 55 -1.05 -16.55 -7.51
C LEU A 55 -2.33 -15.81 -7.10
N LEU A 56 -2.86 -14.95 -7.97
CA LEU A 56 -4.08 -14.19 -7.71
C LEU A 56 -5.36 -14.94 -8.08
N ASP A 57 -5.29 -15.96 -8.94
CA ASP A 57 -6.47 -16.69 -9.40
C ASP A 57 -7.32 -17.32 -8.26
N PRO A 58 -6.73 -17.95 -7.23
CA PRO A 58 -7.49 -18.43 -6.08
C PRO A 58 -8.16 -17.30 -5.28
N LEU A 59 -7.58 -16.11 -5.26
CA LEU A 59 -8.20 -14.96 -4.60
C LEU A 59 -9.37 -14.44 -5.44
N ARG A 60 -9.17 -14.32 -6.76
CA ARG A 60 -10.17 -13.84 -7.71
C ARG A 60 -11.39 -14.74 -7.81
N SER A 61 -11.21 -16.06 -7.73
CA SER A 61 -12.32 -17.02 -7.76
C SER A 61 -13.30 -16.77 -6.60
N THR A 62 -12.81 -16.32 -5.45
CA THR A 62 -13.66 -16.03 -4.27
C THR A 62 -14.46 -14.72 -4.37
N TRP A 63 -14.15 -13.84 -5.33
CA TRP A 63 -14.79 -12.52 -5.43
C TRP A 63 -16.28 -12.60 -5.76
N LYS A 64 -16.71 -13.59 -6.55
CA LYS A 64 -18.13 -13.77 -6.89
C LYS A 64 -18.99 -14.08 -5.67
N GLU A 65 -18.44 -14.83 -4.71
CA GLU A 65 -19.16 -15.29 -3.53
C GLU A 65 -18.99 -14.35 -2.33
N LYS A 66 -17.79 -13.80 -2.13
CA LYS A 66 -17.44 -13.01 -0.95
C LYS A 66 -17.50 -11.49 -1.16
N GLY A 67 -17.71 -11.06 -2.40
CA GLY A 67 -17.56 -9.67 -2.80
C GLY A 67 -16.11 -9.20 -2.82
N VAL A 68 -15.87 -8.07 -3.48
CA VAL A 68 -14.58 -7.37 -3.51
C VAL A 68 -14.85 -5.88 -3.36
N THR A 69 -14.10 -5.23 -2.47
CA THR A 69 -14.10 -3.79 -2.30
C THR A 69 -12.90 -3.22 -3.04
N ILE A 70 -13.13 -2.22 -3.88
CA ILE A 70 -12.08 -1.49 -4.58
C ILE A 70 -11.91 -0.16 -3.86
N ALA A 71 -10.74 0.06 -3.27
CA ALA A 71 -10.33 1.36 -2.78
C ALA A 71 -9.45 2.03 -3.84
N ASN A 72 -9.65 3.32 -4.07
CA ASN A 72 -8.74 4.13 -4.86
C ASN A 72 -8.09 5.18 -3.96
N ASP A 73 -6.84 5.48 -4.25
CA ASP A 73 -6.19 6.69 -3.78
C ASP A 73 -5.65 7.45 -4.99
N GLY A 74 -5.40 8.75 -4.80
CA GLY A 74 -4.82 9.60 -5.82
C GLY A 74 -3.88 10.60 -5.20
N CYS A 75 -2.64 10.65 -5.68
CA CYS A 75 -1.69 11.71 -5.36
C CYS A 75 -1.20 12.39 -6.65
N SER A 76 -0.75 13.63 -6.55
CA SER A 76 -0.02 14.29 -7.64
C SER A 76 1.45 14.29 -7.30
N ASP A 77 2.31 13.90 -8.24
CA ASP A 77 3.75 14.06 -8.06
C ASP A 77 4.12 15.58 -8.02
N PRO A 78 5.34 15.95 -7.58
CA PRO A 78 5.78 17.35 -7.58
C PRO A 78 5.74 18.04 -8.97
N LYS A 79 5.59 17.27 -10.05
CA LYS A 79 5.43 17.75 -11.44
C LYS A 79 3.96 17.77 -11.88
N ARG A 80 3.01 17.65 -10.94
CA ARG A 80 1.55 17.64 -11.16
C ARG A 80 1.04 16.49 -12.02
N LYS A 81 1.76 15.36 -12.07
CA LYS A 81 1.28 14.15 -12.73
C LYS A 81 0.43 13.33 -11.76
N PRO A 82 -0.80 12.95 -12.12
CA PRO A 82 -1.64 12.13 -11.27
C PRO A 82 -1.08 10.70 -11.19
N LEU A 83 -0.94 10.22 -9.96
CA LEU A 83 -0.68 8.83 -9.59
C LEU A 83 -1.93 8.32 -8.89
N ILE A 84 -2.62 7.38 -9.52
CA ILE A 84 -3.85 6.79 -8.99
C ILE A 84 -3.53 5.35 -8.63
N ASN A 85 -3.65 4.97 -7.35
CA ASN A 85 -3.54 3.58 -6.95
C ASN A 85 -4.94 2.98 -6.82
N PHE A 86 -5.08 1.74 -7.29
CA PHE A 86 -6.27 0.92 -7.07
C PHE A 86 -5.88 -0.27 -6.21
N MET A 87 -6.63 -0.49 -5.15
CA MET A 87 -6.46 -1.63 -4.28
C MET A 87 -7.75 -2.42 -4.20
N ALA A 88 -7.68 -3.70 -4.56
CA ALA A 88 -8.80 -4.63 -4.40
C ALA A 88 -8.59 -5.46 -3.13
N THR A 89 -9.54 -5.38 -2.20
CA THR A 89 -9.55 -6.15 -0.95
C THR A 89 -10.85 -6.92 -0.81
N SER A 90 -10.82 -8.09 -0.15
CA SER A 90 -12.02 -8.84 0.18
C SER A 90 -12.30 -8.77 1.68
N VAL A 91 -13.58 -8.77 2.07
CA VAL A 91 -14.00 -8.69 3.49
C VAL A 91 -13.42 -9.84 4.32
N ALA A 92 -13.24 -11.02 3.71
CA ALA A 92 -12.58 -12.16 4.36
C ALA A 92 -11.09 -11.92 4.66
N ARG A 93 -10.40 -11.09 3.86
CA ARG A 93 -9.04 -10.64 4.14
C ARG A 93 -9.01 -9.56 5.22
N TRP A 94 -10.00 -8.67 5.26
CA TRP A 94 -10.14 -7.67 6.32
C TRP A 94 -10.21 -8.33 7.71
N ALA A 95 -11.07 -9.35 7.85
CA ALA A 95 -11.21 -10.07 9.12
C ALA A 95 -9.92 -10.80 9.55
N LYS A 96 -9.12 -11.31 8.59
CA LYS A 96 -7.89 -12.09 8.83
C LYS A 96 -6.61 -11.25 8.88
N ASN A 97 -6.60 -10.07 8.28
CA ASN A 97 -5.42 -9.21 8.13
C ASN A 97 -5.80 -7.79 8.59
N ASN A 98 -5.92 -7.63 9.91
CA ASN A 98 -6.18 -6.35 10.56
C ASN A 98 -4.85 -5.63 10.82
N THR A 99 -4.08 -5.27 9.79
CA THR A 99 -2.94 -4.39 10.02
C THR A 99 -3.48 -2.96 10.18
N PRO A 100 -3.27 -2.32 11.36
CA PRO A 100 -3.72 -0.95 11.66
C PRO A 100 -3.28 0.07 10.60
N LEU A 101 -2.13 -0.20 9.98
CA LEU A 101 -1.52 0.59 8.93
C LEU A 101 -2.44 0.81 7.72
N HIS A 102 -3.34 -0.13 7.41
CA HIS A 102 -4.24 -0.01 6.26
C HIS A 102 -5.38 0.98 6.54
N CYS A 103 -5.91 1.00 7.76
CA CYS A 103 -6.91 1.98 8.19
C CYS A 103 -6.30 3.39 8.37
N LEU A 104 -5.03 3.44 8.81
CA LEU A 104 -4.26 4.69 8.91
C LEU A 104 -3.88 5.25 7.53
N ALA A 105 -3.49 4.40 6.56
CA ALA A 105 -3.14 4.84 5.21
C ALA A 105 -4.30 5.56 4.50
N HIS A 106 -5.53 5.09 4.68
CA HIS A 106 -6.73 5.78 4.18
C HIS A 106 -7.07 7.07 4.94
N SER A 107 -6.61 7.20 6.18
CA SER A 107 -6.81 8.40 7.00
C SER A 107 -5.82 9.51 6.68
N LEU A 108 -4.67 9.20 6.08
CA LEU A 108 -3.53 10.11 6.02
C LEU A 108 -3.46 11.03 4.81
N ASN A 109 -4.20 10.83 3.71
CA ASN A 109 -4.38 11.91 2.70
C ASN A 109 -5.41 11.61 1.58
N PRO A 110 -6.69 11.99 1.70
CA PRO A 110 -7.48 12.26 0.50
C PRO A 110 -7.03 13.61 -0.05
N CYS A 111 -6.19 13.62 -1.08
CA CYS A 111 -5.72 14.84 -1.72
C CYS A 111 -6.93 15.71 -2.12
N ASP A 112 -7.00 16.94 -1.60
CA ASP A 112 -8.16 17.85 -1.74
C ASP A 112 -8.58 18.05 -3.22
N ALA A 113 -7.63 17.97 -4.14
CA ALA A 113 -7.88 18.06 -5.58
C ALA A 113 -8.80 16.93 -6.13
N TRP A 114 -8.73 15.72 -5.59
CA TRP A 114 -9.54 14.57 -6.06
C TRP A 114 -11.01 14.65 -5.62
N LEU A 115 -11.26 15.27 -4.46
CA LEU A 115 -12.60 15.46 -3.90
C LEU A 115 -13.41 16.50 -4.69
N LEU A 116 -12.75 17.44 -5.35
CA LEU A 116 -13.40 18.52 -6.10
C LEU A 116 -13.85 18.09 -7.52
N GLU A 117 -13.44 16.91 -8.00
CA GLU A 117 -13.75 16.43 -9.36
C GLU A 117 -15.16 15.81 -9.52
N ASP A 118 -15.77 15.27 -8.45
CA ASP A 118 -17.12 14.70 -8.49
C ASP A 118 -17.82 14.98 -7.16
N SER A 119 -18.98 15.65 -7.21
CA SER A 119 -19.76 16.06 -6.04
C SER A 119 -20.31 14.88 -5.21
N ARG A 120 -20.24 13.65 -5.70
CA ARG A 120 -20.58 12.43 -4.97
C ARG A 120 -19.40 11.84 -4.21
N ARG A 121 -18.17 12.35 -4.41
CA ARG A 121 -16.99 11.90 -3.66
C ARG A 121 -16.98 12.53 -2.28
N CYS A 122 -16.81 11.69 -1.27
CA CYS A 122 -16.72 12.10 0.11
C CYS A 122 -15.33 11.74 0.62
N ALA A 123 -14.71 12.64 1.39
CA ALA A 123 -13.47 12.32 2.06
C ALA A 123 -13.71 11.14 3.02
N PRO A 124 -12.77 10.19 3.17
CA PRO A 124 -12.91 9.06 4.09
C PRO A 124 -13.32 9.44 5.52
N HIS A 125 -12.95 10.64 6.00
CA HIS A 125 -13.34 11.15 7.32
C HIS A 125 -14.80 11.65 7.40
N ARG A 126 -15.48 11.84 6.27
CA ARG A 126 -16.89 12.26 6.15
C ARG A 126 -17.82 11.12 5.69
N ASP A 127 -17.25 9.99 5.29
CA ASP A 127 -18.02 8.78 4.99
C ASP A 127 -18.39 8.05 6.29
N GLY A 128 -19.69 7.84 6.49
CA GLY A 128 -20.23 7.26 7.71
C GLY A 128 -19.89 5.79 7.91
N GLU A 129 -19.84 4.99 6.83
CA GLU A 129 -19.53 3.56 6.89
C GLU A 129 -18.04 3.35 7.19
N ILE A 130 -17.18 4.10 6.48
CA ILE A 130 -15.72 4.10 6.72
C ILE A 130 -15.41 4.58 8.15
N SER A 131 -16.10 5.61 8.62
CA SER A 131 -15.89 6.14 9.97
C SER A 131 -16.27 5.13 11.05
N GLN A 132 -17.36 4.36 10.86
CA GLN A 132 -17.77 3.31 11.79
C GLN A 132 -16.78 2.14 11.84
N GLU A 133 -16.32 1.65 10.67
CA GLU A 133 -15.35 0.55 10.63
C GLU A 133 -13.99 0.95 11.19
N LYS A 134 -13.56 2.20 10.96
CA LYS A 134 -12.37 2.77 11.59
C LYS A 134 -12.48 2.76 13.11
N MET A 135 -13.65 3.13 13.65
CA MET A 135 -13.86 3.15 15.10
C MET A 135 -13.76 1.75 15.71
N LYS A 136 -14.31 0.74 15.04
CA LYS A 136 -14.15 -0.67 15.42
C LYS A 136 -12.68 -1.09 15.40
N CYS A 137 -11.87 -0.56 14.47
CA CYS A 137 -10.44 -0.84 14.41
C CYS A 137 -9.68 -0.23 15.61
N PHE A 138 -9.90 1.06 15.91
CA PHE A 138 -9.30 1.72 17.08
C PHE A 138 -9.65 1.01 18.38
N ARG A 139 -10.90 0.58 18.54
CA ARG A 139 -11.34 -0.17 19.72
C ARG A 139 -10.61 -1.51 19.89
N ARG A 140 -10.17 -2.12 18.80
CA ARG A 140 -9.39 -3.37 18.83
C ARG A 140 -7.91 -3.14 19.11
N LEU A 141 -7.41 -1.93 18.86
CA LEU A 141 -6.01 -1.55 19.08
C LEU A 141 -5.76 -1.05 20.49
N PHE A 142 -6.66 -0.22 20.99
CA PHE A 142 -6.59 0.37 22.31
C PHE A 142 -7.65 -0.33 23.16
N LEU A 143 -7.25 -1.45 23.76
CA LEU A 143 -8.11 -2.24 24.66
C LEU A 143 -8.36 -1.52 25.99
N ASN A 144 -7.47 -0.61 26.36
CA ASN A 144 -7.63 0.28 27.51
C ASN A 144 -8.53 1.47 27.11
N ASP A 145 -9.58 1.71 27.92
CA ASP A 145 -10.57 2.75 27.65
C ASP A 145 -9.97 4.16 27.67
N ASP A 146 -9.03 4.45 28.56
CA ASP A 146 -8.38 5.76 28.66
C ASP A 146 -7.48 6.03 27.45
N GLU A 147 -6.73 5.02 26.99
CA GLU A 147 -5.91 5.13 25.78
C GLU A 147 -6.77 5.26 24.52
N TYR A 148 -7.87 4.50 24.44
CA TYR A 148 -8.82 4.60 23.35
C TYR A 148 -9.40 6.01 23.26
N SER A 149 -9.85 6.59 24.37
CA SER A 149 -10.38 7.94 24.42
C SER A 149 -9.35 8.98 23.98
N LYS A 150 -8.11 8.88 24.46
CA LYS A 150 -7.03 9.82 24.05
C LYS A 150 -6.75 9.76 22.55
N VAL A 151 -6.61 8.56 22.00
CA VAL A 151 -6.33 8.37 20.57
C VAL A 151 -7.52 8.80 19.72
N HIS A 152 -8.74 8.54 20.18
CA HIS A 152 -9.95 9.00 19.53
C HIS A 152 -10.00 10.53 19.44
N ASP A 153 -9.70 11.21 20.56
CA ASP A 153 -9.74 12.67 20.64
C ASP A 153 -8.62 13.30 19.80
N GLU A 154 -7.41 12.74 19.85
CA GLU A 154 -6.28 13.17 18.99
C GLU A 154 -6.61 12.99 17.50
N TYR A 155 -7.22 11.86 17.14
CA TYR A 155 -7.67 11.61 15.79
C TYR A 155 -8.79 12.56 15.35
N ALA A 156 -9.71 12.91 16.25
CA ALA A 156 -10.77 13.88 15.96
C ALA A 156 -10.18 15.26 15.67
N MET A 157 -9.20 15.70 16.47
CA MET A 157 -8.46 16.95 16.23
C MET A 157 -7.71 16.92 14.89
N PHE A 158 -7.01 15.82 14.58
CA PHE A 158 -6.35 15.62 13.30
C PHE A 158 -7.33 15.68 12.12
N SER A 159 -8.44 14.96 12.19
CA SER A 159 -9.45 14.90 11.11
C SER A 159 -10.14 16.23 10.86
N MET A 160 -10.33 17.03 11.91
CA MET A 160 -10.94 18.34 11.83
C MET A 160 -9.94 19.45 11.48
N LYS A 161 -8.64 19.13 11.31
CA LYS A 161 -7.55 20.11 11.14
C LYS A 161 -7.62 21.20 12.22
N SER A 162 -7.80 20.80 13.48
CA SER A 162 -7.97 21.71 14.61
C SER A 162 -6.89 21.51 15.67
N GLY A 163 -6.72 22.52 16.53
CA GLY A 163 -5.72 22.49 17.60
C GLY A 163 -4.29 22.40 17.04
N PRO A 164 -3.44 21.45 17.47
CA PRO A 164 -2.07 21.33 17.00
C PRO A 164 -1.92 21.06 15.49
N PHE A 165 -3.01 20.61 14.84
CA PHE A 165 -3.05 20.23 13.43
C PHE A 165 -3.65 21.32 12.52
N GLU A 166 -3.88 22.53 13.06
CA GLU A 166 -4.42 23.67 12.31
C GLU A 166 -3.40 24.27 11.33
N ASP A 167 -2.11 24.20 11.66
CA ASP A 167 -1.03 24.62 10.77
C ASP A 167 -0.64 23.48 9.80
N LEU A 168 -0.84 23.72 8.50
CA LEU A 168 -0.51 22.80 7.42
C LEU A 168 1.01 22.57 7.25
N THR A 169 1.86 23.38 7.88
CA THR A 169 3.31 23.15 7.91
C THR A 169 3.72 22.07 8.91
N SER A 170 2.84 21.69 9.84
CA SER A 170 3.08 20.65 10.84
C SER A 170 3.08 19.21 10.26
N ILE A 171 2.71 19.05 8.99
CA ILE A 171 2.63 17.75 8.30
C ILE A 171 3.81 17.59 7.29
N SER A 172 4.81 18.48 7.32
CA SER A 172 6.01 18.38 6.45
C SER A 172 7.03 17.34 6.92
#